data_AF-A0A2Z6GDF1-F1
#
_entry.id   AF-A0A2Z6GDF1-F1
#
_cell.length_a   1.000
_cell.length_b   1.000
_cell.length_c   1.000
_cell.angle_alpha   90.00
_cell.angle_beta   90.00
_cell.angle_gamma   90.00
#
_symmetry.space_group_name_H-M   'P 1'
#
loop_
_entity.id
_entity.type
_entity.pdbx_description
1 polymer ?
#
loop_
_entity_poly.entity_id
_entity_poly.type
_entity_poly.pdbx_seq_one_letter_code
_entity_poly.pdbx_strand_id
1 'polypeptide(L)'
;MAISPISRVFFIVALLLFIMLGTLWMVTARPWQSNEQILEYFYSATASEEELMDPLILRGEEIVPMVISNVMRPDMPRRRYGIAFLGNGSYVTALPTLRSITEGEEPDYIRADALEAIYRIDQQVGLSYARLYADREDWLGNVARQVIKEPSSIGSHRSYIEALLGLTSG
;
A
#
# COMPACT_ATOMS: atom_id res chain seq x y z
N MET A 1 33.04 18.33 42.31
CA MET A 1 33.63 17.05 41.84
C MET A 1 33.51 17.05 40.32
N ALA A 2 34.62 17.18 39.59
CA ALA A 2 34.59 17.23 38.13
C ALA A 2 34.50 15.80 37.56
N ILE A 3 33.47 15.54 36.76
CA ILE A 3 33.27 14.26 36.06
C ILE A 3 34.40 14.11 35.03
N SER A 4 35.17 13.01 35.11
CA SER A 4 36.32 12.77 34.22
C SER A 4 35.87 12.60 32.76
N PRO A 5 36.67 13.04 31.78
CA PRO A 5 36.29 12.97 30.36
C PRO A 5 35.96 11.53 29.91
N ILE A 6 36.64 10.52 30.48
CA ILE A 6 36.41 9.10 30.21
C ILE A 6 34.99 8.67 30.61
N SER A 7 34.50 9.11 31.77
CA SER A 7 33.15 8.78 32.23
C SER A 7 32.04 9.43 31.40
N ARG A 8 32.31 10.59 30.77
CA ARG A 8 31.36 11.22 29.83
C ARG A 8 31.26 10.43 28.51
N VAL A 9 32.39 9.99 27.97
CA VAL A 9 32.41 9.15 26.75
C VAL A 9 31.67 7.84 26.99
N PHE A 10 31.93 7.16 28.10
CA PHE A 10 31.25 5.92 28.45
C PHE A 10 29.74 6.12 28.57
N PHE A 11 29.30 7.20 29.23
CA PHE A 11 27.87 7.51 29.35
C PHE A 11 27.21 7.77 27.99
N ILE A 12 27.87 8.51 27.09
CA ILE A 12 27.35 8.77 25.73
C ILE A 12 27.22 7.47 24.94
N VAL A 13 28.25 6.61 24.97
CA VAL A 13 28.21 5.31 24.28
C VAL A 13 27.11 4.41 24.83
N ALA A 14 26.96 4.34 26.16
CA ALA A 14 25.90 3.56 26.80
C ALA A 14 24.51 4.09 26.43
N LEU A 15 24.33 5.42 26.38
CA LEU A 15 23.08 6.04 25.96
C LEU A 15 22.74 5.73 24.50
N LEU A 16 23.72 5.83 23.59
CA LEU A 16 23.53 5.49 22.18
C LEU A 16 23.17 4.01 21.99
N LEU A 17 23.83 3.10 22.72
CA LEU A 17 23.50 1.67 22.70
C LEU A 17 22.11 1.39 23.25
N PHE A 18 21.68 2.09 24.31
CA PHE A 18 20.34 1.95 24.86
C PHE A 18 19.26 2.43 23.88
N ILE A 19 19.48 3.57 23.21
CA ILE A 19 18.59 4.05 22.16
C ILE A 19 18.55 3.05 21.00
N MET A 20 19.70 2.55 20.56
CA MET A 20 19.80 1.56 19.47
C MET A 20 19.07 0.24 19.83
N LEU A 21 19.23 -0.26 21.06
CA LEU A 21 18.50 -1.46 21.50
C LEU A 21 17.00 -1.19 21.61
N GLY A 22 16.60 -0.02 22.11
CA GLY A 22 15.19 0.35 22.23
C GLY A 22 14.51 0.46 20.88
N THR A 23 15.16 1.09 19.89
CA THR A 23 14.63 1.19 18.52
C THR A 23 14.63 -0.15 17.82
N LEU A 24 15.69 -0.96 17.97
CA LEU A 24 15.74 -2.32 17.44
C LEU A 24 14.62 -3.18 18.04
N TRP A 25 14.39 -3.10 19.35
CA TRP A 25 13.30 -3.81 20.02
C TRP A 25 11.93 -3.33 19.52
N MET A 26 11.72 -2.03 19.34
CA MET A 26 10.46 -1.50 18.81
C MET A 26 10.18 -1.94 17.36
N VAL A 27 11.20 -2.04 16.51
CA VAL A 27 11.10 -2.55 15.14
C VAL A 27 10.87 -4.06 15.13
N THR A 28 11.56 -4.80 16.01
CA THR A 28 11.51 -6.28 16.07
C THR A 28 10.44 -6.84 16.99
N ALA A 29 9.73 -6.01 17.76
CA ALA A 29 8.60 -6.43 18.63
C ALA A 29 7.23 -6.24 17.96
N ARG A 30 7.16 -5.65 16.77
CA ARG A 30 5.95 -5.69 15.90
C ARG A 30 5.58 -7.04 15.22
N PRO A 31 6.38 -8.14 15.20
CA PRO A 31 6.14 -9.27 14.29
C PRO A 31 5.16 -10.32 14.81
N TRP A 32 4.30 -10.02 15.78
CA TRP A 32 3.39 -11.01 16.37
C TRP A 32 1.97 -10.98 15.81
N GLN A 33 1.70 -10.13 14.83
CA GLN A 33 0.42 -10.15 14.15
C GLN A 33 0.47 -11.13 12.98
N SER A 34 -0.37 -12.16 13.02
CA SER A 34 -0.55 -13.05 11.87
C SER A 34 -1.16 -12.27 10.70
N ASN A 35 -1.03 -12.79 9.48
CA ASN A 35 -1.62 -12.12 8.31
C ASN A 35 -3.14 -11.94 8.46
N GLU A 36 -3.81 -12.90 9.14
CA GLU A 36 -5.23 -12.83 9.46
C GLU A 36 -5.54 -11.66 10.39
N GLN A 37 -4.72 -11.43 11.42
CA GLN A 37 -4.90 -10.31 12.35
C GLN A 37 -4.66 -8.96 11.66
N ILE A 38 -3.70 -8.90 10.73
CA ILE A 38 -3.45 -7.69 9.94
C ILE A 38 -4.63 -7.40 9.00
N LEU A 39 -5.19 -8.43 8.37
CA LEU A 39 -6.39 -8.28 7.55
C LEU A 39 -7.61 -7.88 8.38
N GLU A 40 -7.81 -8.50 9.54
CA GLU A 40 -8.89 -8.13 10.45
C GLU A 40 -8.76 -6.66 10.86
N TYR A 41 -7.56 -6.23 11.28
CA TYR A 41 -7.30 -4.82 11.57
C TYR A 41 -7.55 -3.94 10.34
N PHE A 42 -7.05 -4.32 9.16
CA PHE A 42 -7.29 -3.60 7.91
C PHE A 42 -8.80 -3.43 7.66
N TYR A 43 -9.63 -4.45 7.88
CA TYR A 43 -11.08 -4.39 7.67
C TYR A 43 -11.79 -3.51 8.70
N SER A 44 -11.34 -3.51 9.96
CA SER A 44 -12.01 -2.80 11.06
C SER A 44 -11.43 -1.42 11.39
N ALA A 45 -10.26 -1.05 10.88
CA ALA A 45 -9.51 0.12 11.35
C ALA A 45 -10.23 1.46 11.10
N THR A 46 -10.56 2.21 12.14
CA THR A 46 -11.02 3.59 12.01
C THR A 46 -9.83 4.53 11.80
N ALA A 47 -9.29 4.56 10.59
CA ALA A 47 -8.15 5.40 10.19
C ALA A 47 -8.57 6.39 9.09
N SER A 48 -7.75 7.41 8.84
CA SER A 48 -7.92 8.30 7.69
C SER A 48 -7.74 7.52 6.38
N GLU A 49 -8.34 7.97 5.26
CA GLU A 49 -8.27 7.24 3.99
C GLU A 49 -6.83 6.93 3.55
N GLU A 50 -5.91 7.84 3.84
CA GLU A 50 -4.48 7.71 3.52
C GLU A 50 -3.80 6.59 4.32
N GLU A 51 -4.23 6.34 5.56
CA GLU A 51 -3.62 5.35 6.46
C GLU A 51 -4.27 3.97 6.35
N LEU A 52 -5.40 3.83 5.63
CA LEU A 52 -6.14 2.57 5.56
C LEU A 52 -5.29 1.42 5.02
N MET A 53 -4.32 1.70 4.13
CA MET A 53 -3.44 0.68 3.54
C MET A 53 -2.21 0.39 4.40
N ASP A 54 -1.90 1.20 5.41
CA ASP A 54 -0.66 1.09 6.18
C ASP A 54 -0.40 -0.30 6.77
N PRO A 55 -1.39 -1.01 7.32
CA PRO A 55 -1.18 -2.36 7.83
C PRO A 55 -0.71 -3.32 6.74
N LEU A 56 -1.24 -3.19 5.52
CA LEU A 56 -0.86 -4.01 4.38
C LEU A 56 0.54 -3.62 3.87
N ILE A 57 0.82 -2.32 3.77
CA ILE A 57 2.13 -1.79 3.34
C ILE A 57 3.24 -2.22 4.31
N LEU A 58 3.00 -2.11 5.62
CA LEU A 58 3.94 -2.51 6.65
C LEU A 58 4.21 -4.01 6.65
N ARG A 59 3.22 -4.82 6.24
CA ARG A 59 3.38 -6.26 6.10
C ARG A 59 4.07 -6.66 4.78
N GLY A 60 3.84 -5.90 3.72
CA GLY A 60 4.51 -6.06 2.44
C GLY A 60 4.11 -7.33 1.69
N GLU A 61 5.08 -7.98 1.05
CA GLU A 61 4.84 -9.11 0.13
C GLU A 61 4.16 -10.31 0.81
N GLU A 62 4.40 -10.53 2.11
CA GLU A 62 3.89 -11.69 2.85
C GLU A 62 2.35 -11.76 2.91
N ILE A 63 1.64 -10.63 2.79
CA ILE A 63 0.16 -10.60 2.84
C ILE A 63 -0.48 -10.65 1.45
N VAL A 64 0.30 -10.47 0.38
CA VAL A 64 -0.18 -10.33 -1.01
C VAL A 64 -1.06 -11.51 -1.45
N PRO A 65 -0.72 -12.79 -1.22
CA PRO A 65 -1.58 -13.90 -1.63
C PRO A 65 -2.99 -13.84 -1.02
N MET A 66 -3.09 -13.42 0.25
CA MET A 66 -4.37 -13.28 0.91
C MET A 66 -5.14 -12.07 0.40
N VAL A 67 -4.47 -10.94 0.14
CA VAL A 67 -5.15 -9.78 -0.45
C VAL A 67 -5.68 -10.11 -1.84
N ILE A 68 -4.89 -10.77 -2.70
CA ILE A 68 -5.32 -11.24 -4.03
C ILE A 68 -6.58 -12.10 -3.93
N SER A 69 -6.59 -13.08 -3.02
CA SER A 69 -7.76 -13.94 -2.83
C SER A 69 -8.99 -13.17 -2.35
N ASN A 70 -8.82 -12.17 -1.48
CA ASN A 70 -9.94 -11.42 -0.92
C ASN A 70 -10.48 -10.36 -1.89
N VAL A 71 -9.65 -9.69 -2.70
CA VAL A 71 -10.13 -8.66 -3.65
C VAL A 71 -10.96 -9.25 -4.79
N MET A 72 -11.00 -10.57 -4.95
CA MET A 72 -11.93 -11.25 -5.86
C MET A 72 -13.35 -11.36 -5.28
N ARG A 73 -13.53 -11.10 -3.99
CA ARG A 73 -14.83 -11.17 -3.32
C ARG A 73 -15.54 -9.81 -3.39
N PRO A 74 -16.74 -9.71 -3.98
CA PRO A 74 -17.46 -8.45 -4.08
C PRO A 74 -17.83 -7.83 -2.73
N ASP A 75 -17.98 -8.65 -1.69
CA ASP A 75 -18.35 -8.26 -0.33
C ASP A 75 -17.15 -7.89 0.56
N MET A 76 -15.92 -7.93 0.04
CA MET A 76 -14.72 -7.63 0.82
C MET A 76 -14.79 -6.19 1.37
N PRO A 77 -14.72 -6.00 2.71
CA PRO A 77 -14.57 -4.67 3.27
C PRO A 77 -13.32 -4.00 2.73
N ARG A 78 -13.42 -2.74 2.32
CA ARG A 78 -12.28 -1.93 1.84
C ARG A 78 -11.58 -2.52 0.61
N ARG A 79 -12.31 -3.28 -0.21
CA ARG A 79 -11.80 -3.89 -1.44
C ARG A 79 -10.98 -2.93 -2.32
N ARG A 80 -11.45 -1.69 -2.48
CA ARG A 80 -10.77 -0.60 -3.21
C ARG A 80 -9.35 -0.36 -2.71
N TYR A 81 -9.17 -0.30 -1.39
CA TYR A 81 -7.87 -0.09 -0.76
C TYR A 81 -6.99 -1.35 -0.85
N GLY A 82 -7.59 -2.54 -0.87
CA GLY A 82 -6.87 -3.78 -1.19
C GLY A 82 -6.30 -3.76 -2.62
N ILE A 83 -7.10 -3.33 -3.59
CA ILE A 83 -6.66 -3.13 -4.98
C ILE A 83 -5.57 -2.07 -5.07
N ALA A 84 -5.77 -0.93 -4.41
CA ALA A 84 -4.78 0.16 -4.37
C ALA A 84 -3.46 -0.30 -3.74
N PHE A 85 -3.49 -1.08 -2.65
CA PHE A 85 -2.29 -1.69 -2.05
C PHE A 85 -1.54 -2.56 -3.07
N LEU A 86 -2.25 -3.39 -3.85
CA LEU A 86 -1.63 -4.26 -4.84
C LEU A 86 -0.89 -3.45 -5.92
N GLY A 87 -1.51 -2.37 -6.39
CA GLY A 87 -0.90 -1.42 -7.32
C GLY A 87 0.27 -0.65 -6.70
N ASN A 88 0.09 -0.16 -5.47
CA ASN A 88 1.07 0.63 -4.74
C ASN A 88 2.39 -0.13 -4.55
N GLY A 89 2.34 -1.42 -4.17
CA GLY A 89 3.53 -2.25 -4.02
C GLY A 89 4.10 -2.82 -5.32
N SER A 90 3.53 -2.48 -6.48
CA SER A 90 3.92 -3.00 -7.80
C SER A 90 3.97 -4.54 -7.85
N TYR A 91 3.03 -5.23 -7.17
CA TYR A 91 3.04 -6.69 -7.05
C TYR A 91 2.57 -7.36 -8.35
N VAL A 92 3.52 -7.78 -9.19
CA VAL A 92 3.28 -8.40 -10.51
C VAL A 92 2.35 -9.63 -10.43
N THR A 93 2.41 -10.39 -9.34
CA THR A 93 1.55 -11.56 -9.10
C THR A 93 0.05 -11.21 -9.05
N ALA A 94 -0.30 -9.94 -8.80
CA ALA A 94 -1.69 -9.47 -8.79
C ALA A 94 -2.28 -9.21 -10.19
N LEU A 95 -1.45 -9.10 -11.24
CA LEU A 95 -1.90 -8.72 -12.58
C LEU A 95 -3.06 -9.58 -13.12
N PRO A 96 -3.05 -10.92 -13.03
CA PRO A 96 -4.17 -11.73 -13.54
C PRO A 96 -5.49 -11.40 -12.85
N THR A 97 -5.45 -11.17 -11.53
CA THR A 97 -6.61 -10.80 -10.72
C THR A 97 -7.12 -9.42 -11.07
N LEU A 98 -6.24 -8.43 -11.17
CA LEU A 98 -6.62 -7.06 -11.52
C LEU A 98 -7.19 -6.96 -12.94
N ARG A 99 -6.66 -7.73 -13.90
CA ARG A 99 -7.22 -7.83 -15.26
C ARG A 99 -8.64 -8.39 -15.24
N SER A 100 -8.85 -9.49 -14.49
CA SER A 100 -10.18 -10.08 -14.33
C SER A 100 -11.18 -9.09 -13.72
N ILE A 101 -10.75 -8.29 -12.72
CA ILE A 101 -11.59 -7.25 -12.11
C ILE A 101 -11.92 -6.15 -13.13
N THR A 102 -10.92 -5.70 -13.90
CA THR A 102 -11.09 -4.62 -14.90
C THR A 102 -12.02 -5.04 -16.05
N GLU A 103 -11.93 -6.29 -16.49
CA GLU A 103 -12.72 -6.82 -17.61
C GLU A 103 -14.11 -7.31 -17.21
N GLY A 104 -14.30 -7.67 -15.95
CA GLY A 104 -15.55 -8.24 -15.43
C GLY A 104 -16.70 -7.25 -15.29
N GLU A 105 -17.77 -7.74 -14.67
CA GLU A 105 -19.04 -7.02 -14.43
C GLU A 105 -19.03 -6.22 -13.11
N GLU A 106 -17.84 -5.83 -12.66
CA GLU A 106 -17.68 -5.04 -11.44
C GLU A 106 -18.21 -3.61 -11.63
N PRO A 107 -18.60 -2.91 -10.56
CA PRO A 107 -18.91 -1.49 -10.64
C PRO A 107 -17.76 -0.69 -11.27
N ASP A 108 -18.07 0.31 -12.12
CA ASP A 108 -17.05 1.02 -12.89
C ASP A 108 -15.95 1.65 -12.02
N TYR A 109 -16.24 2.05 -10.78
CA TYR A 109 -15.22 2.55 -9.85
C TYR A 109 -14.23 1.47 -9.37
N ILE A 110 -14.67 0.22 -9.15
CA ILE A 110 -13.79 -0.91 -8.84
C ILE A 110 -12.91 -1.24 -10.04
N ARG A 111 -13.51 -1.26 -11.24
CA ARG A 111 -12.80 -1.51 -12.49
C ARG A 111 -11.74 -0.45 -12.75
N ALA A 112 -12.04 0.81 -12.43
CA ALA A 112 -11.11 1.91 -12.55
C ALA A 112 -9.94 1.82 -11.55
N ASP A 113 -10.22 1.49 -10.28
CA ASP A 113 -9.17 1.25 -9.29
C ASP A 113 -8.23 0.10 -9.75
N ALA A 114 -8.79 -0.95 -10.36
CA ALA A 114 -8.02 -2.06 -10.89
C ALA A 114 -7.17 -1.66 -12.12
N LEU A 115 -7.71 -0.84 -13.03
CA LEU A 115 -6.96 -0.26 -14.15
C LEU A 115 -5.78 0.58 -13.66
N GLU A 116 -6.00 1.44 -12.68
CA GLU A 116 -4.95 2.24 -12.06
C GLU A 116 -3.88 1.36 -11.42
N ALA A 117 -4.29 0.32 -10.67
CA ALA A 117 -3.35 -0.62 -10.07
C ALA A 117 -2.53 -1.38 -11.13
N ILE A 118 -3.15 -1.80 -12.25
CA ILE A 118 -2.42 -2.40 -13.38
C ILE A 118 -1.38 -1.42 -13.92
N TYR A 119 -1.74 -0.16 -14.14
CA TYR A 119 -0.81 0.84 -14.66
C TYR A 119 0.39 1.07 -13.71
N ARG A 120 0.17 1.07 -12.40
CA ARG A 120 1.24 1.19 -11.38
C ARG A 120 2.18 -0.01 -11.38
N ILE A 121 1.68 -1.22 -11.68
CA ILE A 121 2.49 -2.45 -11.74
C ILE A 121 3.24 -2.53 -13.09
N ASP A 122 2.52 -2.30 -14.19
CA ASP A 122 3.02 -2.38 -15.55
C ASP A 122 2.36 -1.30 -16.40
N GLN A 123 3.10 -0.22 -16.66
CA GLN A 123 2.60 0.93 -17.39
C GLN A 123 2.18 0.59 -18.82
N GLN A 124 2.87 -0.35 -19.48
CA GLN A 124 2.57 -0.72 -20.85
C GLN A 124 1.21 -1.44 -20.91
N VAL A 125 0.98 -2.37 -19.99
CA VAL A 125 -0.31 -3.07 -19.86
C VAL A 125 -1.40 -2.09 -19.41
N GLY A 126 -1.13 -1.22 -18.45
CA GLY A 126 -2.11 -0.21 -18.01
C GLY A 126 -2.54 0.71 -19.14
N LEU A 127 -1.60 1.18 -19.97
CA LEU A 127 -1.91 2.02 -21.13
C LEU A 127 -2.71 1.28 -22.21
N SER A 128 -2.49 -0.03 -22.40
CA SER A 128 -3.28 -0.79 -23.37
C SER A 128 -4.74 -0.91 -22.92
N TYR A 129 -4.98 -1.19 -21.63
CA TYR A 129 -6.33 -1.20 -21.06
C TYR A 129 -6.96 0.19 -21.07
N ALA A 130 -6.20 1.23 -20.72
CA ALA A 130 -6.70 2.60 -20.75
C ALA A 130 -7.18 2.99 -22.15
N ARG A 131 -6.45 2.62 -23.21
CA ARG A 131 -6.91 2.87 -24.60
C ARG A 131 -8.17 2.10 -24.95
N LEU A 132 -8.35 0.88 -24.44
CA LEU A 132 -9.56 0.08 -24.66
C LEU A 132 -10.81 0.73 -24.06
N TYR A 133 -10.67 1.43 -22.93
CA TYR A 133 -11.79 2.01 -22.20
C TYR A 133 -11.94 3.53 -22.38
N ALA A 134 -11.05 4.18 -23.14
CA ALA A 134 -11.00 5.64 -23.27
C ALA A 134 -12.29 6.26 -23.84
N ASP A 135 -13.09 5.50 -24.59
CA ASP A 135 -14.34 5.97 -25.20
C ASP A 135 -15.56 5.81 -24.28
N ARG A 136 -15.41 5.19 -23.10
CA ARG A 136 -16.50 5.07 -22.12
C ARG A 136 -16.83 6.42 -21.49
N GLU A 137 -18.10 6.67 -21.21
CA GLU A 137 -18.56 7.91 -20.57
C GLU A 137 -18.61 7.82 -19.03
N ASP A 138 -18.45 6.63 -18.48
CA ASP A 138 -18.46 6.37 -17.04
C ASP A 138 -17.11 6.62 -16.34
N TRP A 139 -17.05 6.24 -15.06
CA TRP A 139 -15.88 6.43 -14.21
C TRP A 139 -14.64 5.70 -14.72
N LEU A 140 -14.78 4.50 -15.28
CA LEU A 140 -13.66 3.76 -15.87
C LEU A 140 -13.11 4.51 -17.09
N GLY A 141 -13.98 5.06 -17.94
CA GLY A 141 -13.56 5.90 -19.06
C GLY A 141 -12.83 7.18 -18.64
N ASN A 142 -13.27 7.81 -17.54
CA ASN A 142 -12.60 8.98 -16.98
C ASN A 142 -11.17 8.65 -16.51
N VAL A 143 -11.00 7.60 -15.71
CA VAL A 143 -9.68 7.17 -15.24
C VAL A 143 -8.81 6.71 -16.41
N ALA A 144 -9.37 5.98 -17.37
CA ALA A 144 -8.64 5.59 -18.58
C ALA A 144 -8.08 6.79 -19.35
N ARG A 145 -8.87 7.86 -19.53
CA ARG A 145 -8.38 9.10 -20.15
C ARG A 145 -7.32 9.80 -19.30
N GLN A 146 -7.46 9.80 -17.98
CA GLN A 146 -6.46 10.34 -17.06
C GLN A 146 -5.13 9.59 -17.18
N VAL A 147 -5.17 8.25 -17.23
CA VAL A 147 -3.99 7.40 -17.41
C VAL A 147 -3.25 7.72 -18.71
N ILE A 148 -4.00 8.04 -19.78
CA ILE A 148 -3.41 8.40 -21.07
C ILE A 148 -2.82 9.81 -21.07
N LYS A 149 -3.52 10.79 -20.48
CA LYS A 149 -3.18 12.22 -20.59
C LYS A 149 -2.17 12.68 -19.56
N GLU A 150 -2.33 12.26 -18.31
CA GLU A 150 -1.59 12.77 -17.17
C GLU A 150 -1.16 11.61 -16.26
N PRO A 151 -0.22 10.76 -16.70
CA PRO A 151 0.14 9.58 -15.94
C PRO A 151 0.77 9.91 -14.57
N SER A 152 1.32 11.11 -14.41
CA SER A 152 1.83 11.64 -13.14
C SER A 152 0.74 12.02 -12.14
N SER A 153 -0.53 12.09 -12.55
CA SER A 153 -1.68 12.43 -11.70
C SER A 153 -2.35 11.20 -11.06
N ILE A 154 -1.90 9.99 -11.42
CA ILE A 154 -2.43 8.74 -10.90
C ILE A 154 -1.89 8.55 -9.49
N GLY A 155 -2.57 9.17 -8.51
CA GLY A 155 -2.45 9.10 -7.04
C GLY A 155 -1.06 8.96 -6.42
N SER A 156 -0.80 9.61 -5.29
CA SER A 156 0.50 9.45 -4.60
C SER A 156 0.80 7.97 -4.28
N HIS A 157 2.07 7.58 -4.44
CA HIS A 157 2.56 6.30 -3.95
C HIS A 157 2.78 6.45 -2.44
N ARG A 158 2.27 5.51 -1.65
CA ARG A 158 2.48 5.49 -0.20
C ARG A 158 3.60 4.51 0.14
N SER A 159 4.72 5.04 0.57
CA SER A 159 5.93 4.28 0.89
C SER A 159 5.86 3.60 2.25
N TYR A 160 6.71 2.60 2.46
CA TYR A 160 6.89 1.96 3.76
C TYR A 160 7.23 2.96 4.87
N ILE A 161 8.08 3.95 4.58
CA ILE A 161 8.50 4.95 5.58
C ILE A 161 7.35 5.87 5.95
N GLU A 162 6.53 6.29 4.99
CA GLU A 162 5.34 7.10 5.26
C GLU A 162 4.34 6.31 6.11
N ALA A 163 4.08 5.04 5.77
CA ALA A 163 3.23 4.15 6.56
C ALA A 163 3.78 3.87 7.97
N LEU A 164 5.12 3.77 8.12
CA LEU A 164 5.76 3.53 9.40
C LEU A 164 5.66 4.74 10.33
N LEU A 165 5.78 5.94 9.77
CA LEU A 165 5.82 7.21 10.50
C LEU A 165 4.48 7.93 10.57
N GLY A 166 3.44 7.45 9.87
CA GLY A 166 2.14 8.12 9.78
C GLY A 166 2.21 9.44 9.03
N LEU A 167 3.09 9.56 8.03
CA LEU A 167 3.23 10.78 7.23
C LEU A 167 2.17 10.80 6.12
N THR A 168 1.61 11.96 5.85
CA THR A 168 0.71 12.18 4.71
C THR A 168 1.56 12.49 3.48
N SER A 169 1.28 11.84 2.35
CA SER A 169 1.93 12.16 1.08
C SER A 169 1.46 13.55 0.62
N GLY A 170 2.39 14.52 0.55
CA GLY A 170 2.12 15.90 0.13
C GLY A 170 2.07 16.11 -1.38
#